data_AF-A0A521VE31-F1
#
_entry.id   AF-A0A521VE31-F1
#
_cell.length_a   1.000
_cell.length_b   1.000
_cell.length_c   1.000
_cell.angle_alpha   90.00
_cell.angle_beta   90.00
_cell.angle_gamma   90.00
#
_symmetry.space_group_name_H-M   'P 1'
#
loop_
_entity.id
_entity.type
_entity.pdbx_description
1 polymer ?
#
loop_
_entity_poly.entity_id
_entity_poly.type
_entity_poly.pdbx_seq_one_letter_code
_entity_poly.pdbx_strand_id
1 'polypeptide(L)'
;MSEPRNASMLEKELAALEETCRVAAQAITSARSVREAIEAAEVDVPHHLQAVVRVKVPALGRLARARDMRVEEIVKDQLTSLRIERSDFVASRELDRWKASDWYLLRSGYPDLYAKALREANLIIEQKRRNKR
;
A
#
# COMPACT_ATOMS: atom_id res chain seq x y z
N MET A 1 35.94 -28.52 -17.05
CA MET A 1 34.59 -28.60 -16.48
C MET A 1 34.54 -27.67 -15.27
N SER A 2 33.99 -26.47 -15.44
CA SER A 2 34.07 -25.40 -14.42
C SER A 2 32.73 -24.68 -14.26
N GLU A 3 31.67 -25.37 -13.84
CA GLU A 3 30.36 -24.75 -13.54
C GLU A 3 29.61 -25.27 -12.28
N PRO A 4 30.21 -25.26 -11.07
CA PRO A 4 29.40 -25.35 -9.84
C PRO A 4 29.31 -24.03 -9.03
N ARG A 5 30.20 -23.04 -9.27
CA ARG A 5 30.23 -21.80 -8.48
C ARG A 5 29.11 -20.82 -8.82
N ASN A 6 28.73 -20.71 -10.10
CA ASN A 6 27.73 -19.75 -10.56
C ASN A 6 26.30 -20.14 -10.16
N ALA A 7 25.97 -21.43 -10.18
CA ALA A 7 24.66 -21.93 -9.74
C ALA A 7 24.42 -21.66 -8.25
N SER A 8 25.44 -21.90 -7.40
CA SER A 8 25.35 -21.62 -5.96
C SER A 8 25.22 -20.13 -5.63
N MET A 9 25.78 -19.25 -6.46
CA MET A 9 25.65 -17.79 -6.27
C MET A 9 24.26 -17.30 -6.65
N LEU A 10 23.74 -17.75 -7.80
CA LEU A 10 22.40 -17.42 -8.26
C LEU A 10 21.32 -17.90 -7.27
N GLU A 11 21.44 -19.12 -6.74
CA GLU A 11 20.51 -19.66 -5.75
C GLU A 11 20.48 -18.82 -4.46
N LYS A 12 21.65 -18.33 -4.01
CA LYS A 12 21.75 -17.45 -2.83
C LYS A 12 21.10 -16.10 -3.08
N GLU A 13 21.30 -15.51 -4.25
CA GLU A 13 20.69 -14.23 -4.61
C GLU A 13 19.16 -14.35 -4.72
N LEU A 14 18.66 -15.43 -5.31
CA LEU A 14 17.22 -15.71 -5.36
C LEU A 14 16.62 -15.91 -3.96
N ALA A 15 17.32 -16.64 -3.08
CA ALA A 15 16.89 -16.81 -1.70
C ALA A 15 16.86 -15.48 -0.92
N ALA A 16 17.87 -14.62 -1.13
CA ALA A 16 17.89 -13.28 -0.54
C ALA A 16 16.71 -12.43 -1.03
N LEU A 17 16.40 -12.47 -2.33
CA LEU A 17 15.27 -11.76 -2.90
C LEU A 17 13.91 -12.28 -2.40
N GLU A 18 13.76 -13.59 -2.22
CA GLU A 18 12.57 -14.19 -1.61
C GLU A 18 12.38 -13.68 -0.18
N GLU A 19 13.47 -13.60 0.60
CA GLU A 19 13.46 -13.06 1.96
C GLU A 19 13.11 -11.56 1.97
N THR A 20 13.66 -10.77 1.05
CA THR A 20 13.26 -9.36 0.88
C THR A 20 11.77 -9.25 0.58
N CYS A 21 11.22 -10.10 -0.29
CA CYS A 21 9.78 -10.12 -0.57
C CYS A 21 8.96 -10.51 0.67
N ARG A 22 9.45 -11.42 1.50
CA ARG A 22 8.78 -11.79 2.76
C ARG A 22 8.73 -10.61 3.73
N VAL A 23 9.84 -9.89 3.88
CA VAL A 23 9.92 -8.68 4.72
C VAL A 23 9.01 -7.58 4.17
N ALA A 24 9.00 -7.36 2.86
CA ALA A 24 8.11 -6.42 2.19
C ALA A 24 6.62 -6.75 2.44
N ALA A 25 6.23 -8.02 2.34
CA ALA A 25 4.86 -8.45 2.63
C ALA A 25 4.44 -8.16 4.07
N GLN A 26 5.36 -8.36 5.03
CA GLN A 26 5.11 -8.02 6.43
C GLN A 26 5.00 -6.50 6.63
N ALA A 27 5.86 -5.71 5.97
CA ALA A 27 5.81 -4.25 6.01
C ALA A 27 4.50 -3.70 5.42
N ILE A 28 4.04 -4.25 4.30
CA ILE A 28 2.71 -3.95 3.73
C ILE A 28 1.63 -4.23 4.76
N THR A 29 1.64 -5.41 5.37
CA THR A 29 0.60 -5.81 6.36
C THR A 29 0.57 -4.85 7.56
N SER A 30 1.73 -4.37 8.00
CA SER A 30 1.88 -3.45 9.12
C SER A 30 1.69 -1.97 8.76
N ALA A 31 1.56 -1.63 7.47
CA ALA A 31 1.48 -0.25 7.00
C ALA A 31 0.27 0.50 7.59
N ARG A 32 0.49 1.74 8.00
CA ARG A 32 -0.50 2.64 8.60
C ARG A 32 -0.94 3.77 7.68
N SER A 33 -0.29 3.90 6.52
CA SER A 33 -0.59 4.89 5.49
C SER A 33 -0.52 4.27 4.10
N VAL A 34 -1.24 4.84 3.15
CA VAL A 34 -1.23 4.44 1.74
C VAL A 34 0.21 4.53 1.19
N ARG A 35 0.93 5.59 1.57
CA ARG A 35 2.35 5.76 1.28
C ARG A 35 3.18 4.57 1.74
N GLU A 36 3.10 4.21 3.02
CA GLU A 36 3.87 3.08 3.58
C GLU A 36 3.57 1.78 2.85
N ALA A 37 2.29 1.52 2.51
CA ALA A 37 1.91 0.32 1.80
C ALA A 37 2.48 0.28 0.37
N ILE A 38 2.49 1.42 -0.33
CA ILE A 38 3.07 1.54 -1.67
C ILE A 38 4.59 1.38 -1.63
N GLU A 39 5.28 2.14 -0.77
CA GLU A 39 6.74 2.10 -0.63
C GLU A 39 7.22 0.70 -0.24
N ALA A 40 6.50 0.01 0.66
CA ALA A 40 6.84 -1.35 1.06
C ALA A 40 6.73 -2.38 -0.09
N ALA A 41 5.93 -2.11 -1.12
CA ALA A 41 5.78 -2.99 -2.28
C ALA A 41 6.84 -2.75 -3.37
N GLU A 42 7.63 -1.68 -3.28
CA GLU A 42 8.69 -1.33 -4.22
C GLU A 42 9.97 -2.12 -3.90
N VAL A 43 9.93 -3.43 -4.17
CA VAL A 43 11.10 -4.30 -4.07
C VAL A 43 11.96 -4.16 -5.32
N ASP A 44 13.18 -3.68 -5.15
CA ASP A 44 14.15 -3.61 -6.25
C ASP A 44 14.64 -5.02 -6.63
N VAL A 45 14.63 -5.30 -7.93
CA VAL A 45 15.05 -6.59 -8.48
C VAL A 45 16.32 -6.37 -9.30
N PRO A 46 17.45 -6.98 -8.89
CA PRO A 46 18.70 -6.89 -9.63
C PRO A 46 18.52 -7.23 -11.11
N HIS A 47 19.13 -6.43 -11.98
CA HIS A 47 18.91 -6.49 -13.43
C HIS A 47 19.13 -7.90 -14.02
N HIS A 48 20.18 -8.59 -13.58
CA HIS A 48 20.50 -9.95 -14.05
C HIS A 48 19.50 -11.02 -13.59
N LEU A 49 18.66 -10.73 -12.59
CA LEU A 49 17.62 -11.63 -12.09
C LEU A 49 16.26 -11.40 -12.78
N GLN A 50 16.06 -10.29 -13.49
CA GLN A 50 14.76 -9.91 -14.07
C GLN A 50 14.17 -10.99 -15.00
N ALA A 51 15.03 -11.72 -15.72
CA ALA A 51 14.60 -12.78 -16.63
C ALA A 51 14.04 -14.03 -15.90
N VAL A 52 14.47 -14.29 -14.67
CA VAL A 52 14.14 -15.52 -13.93
C VAL A 52 13.22 -15.28 -12.73
N VAL A 53 13.16 -14.04 -12.22
CA VAL A 53 12.46 -13.69 -10.98
C VAL A 53 10.97 -14.05 -11.01
N ARG A 54 10.30 -13.89 -12.15
CA ARG A 54 8.86 -14.17 -12.27
C ARG A 54 8.51 -15.63 -12.01
N VAL A 55 9.42 -16.55 -12.33
CA VAL A 55 9.23 -18.00 -12.15
C VAL A 55 9.80 -18.46 -10.82
N LYS A 56 10.95 -17.88 -10.41
CA LYS A 56 11.71 -18.36 -9.26
C LYS A 56 11.38 -17.67 -7.95
N VAL A 57 10.77 -16.48 -7.98
CA VAL A 57 10.38 -15.72 -6.78
C VAL A 57 8.90 -15.32 -6.87
N PRO A 58 7.97 -16.29 -6.68
CA PRO A 58 6.53 -16.02 -6.79
C PRO A 58 6.05 -15.00 -5.75
N ALA A 59 6.77 -14.83 -4.63
CA ALA A 59 6.44 -13.83 -3.62
C ALA A 59 6.42 -12.40 -4.17
N LEU A 60 7.34 -12.06 -5.07
CA LEU A 60 7.39 -10.73 -5.69
C LEU A 60 6.07 -10.39 -6.42
N GLY A 61 5.52 -11.35 -7.16
CA GLY A 61 4.24 -11.17 -7.87
C GLY A 61 3.05 -11.00 -6.93
N ARG A 62 3.12 -11.50 -5.68
CA ARG A 62 2.05 -11.37 -4.69
C ARG A 62 2.04 -10.02 -3.98
N LEU A 63 3.15 -9.28 -3.98
CA LEU A 63 3.27 -8.00 -3.28
C LEU A 63 2.29 -6.95 -3.80
N ALA A 64 2.10 -6.87 -5.12
CA ALA A 64 1.15 -5.93 -5.71
C ALA A 64 -0.27 -6.14 -5.17
N ARG A 65 -0.73 -7.39 -5.12
CA ARG A 65 -2.05 -7.71 -4.56
C ARG A 65 -2.14 -7.43 -3.07
N ALA A 66 -1.11 -7.77 -2.30
CA ALA A 66 -1.07 -7.50 -0.86
C ALA A 66 -1.15 -5.99 -0.58
N ARG A 67 -0.40 -5.18 -1.35
CA ARG A 67 -0.46 -3.72 -1.31
C ARG A 67 -1.86 -3.22 -1.62
N ASP A 68 -2.47 -3.67 -2.71
CA ASP A 68 -3.78 -3.19 -3.15
C ASP A 68 -4.85 -3.46 -2.07
N MET A 69 -4.87 -4.67 -1.50
CA MET A 69 -5.77 -5.01 -0.40
C MET A 69 -5.53 -4.11 0.82
N ARG A 70 -4.26 -3.90 1.20
CA ARG A 70 -3.93 -3.06 2.36
C ARG A 70 -4.31 -1.60 2.15
N VAL A 71 -4.09 -1.06 0.95
CA VAL A 71 -4.47 0.31 0.60
C VAL A 71 -5.98 0.50 0.77
N GLU A 72 -6.79 -0.45 0.31
CA GLU A 72 -8.24 -0.42 0.50
C GLU A 72 -8.62 -0.46 2.00
N GLU A 73 -7.98 -1.33 2.79
CA GLU A 73 -8.20 -1.39 4.24
C GLU A 73 -7.86 -0.08 4.95
N ILE A 74 -6.72 0.52 4.65
CA ILE A 74 -6.29 1.79 5.26
C ILE A 74 -7.31 2.89 4.97
N VAL A 75 -7.78 2.99 3.72
CA VAL A 75 -8.80 3.98 3.34
C VAL A 75 -10.13 3.71 4.07
N LYS A 76 -10.53 2.45 4.21
CA LYS A 76 -11.72 2.06 4.96
C LYS A 76 -11.60 2.42 6.45
N ASP A 77 -10.43 2.20 7.05
CA ASP A 77 -10.16 2.54 8.45
C ASP A 77 -10.20 4.06 8.66
N GLN A 78 -9.61 4.83 7.75
CA GLN A 78 -9.68 6.29 7.73
C GLN A 78 -11.13 6.79 7.64
N LEU A 79 -11.94 6.26 6.70
CA LEU A 79 -13.36 6.63 6.59
C LEU A 79 -14.17 6.25 7.83
N THR A 80 -13.84 5.12 8.45
CA THR A 80 -14.45 4.69 9.72
C THR A 80 -14.08 5.64 10.86
N SER A 81 -12.82 6.08 10.92
CA SER A 81 -12.35 7.09 11.87
C SER A 81 -13.12 8.41 11.71
N LEU A 82 -13.35 8.87 10.48
CA LEU A 82 -14.21 10.05 10.26
C LEU A 82 -15.63 9.83 10.75
N ARG A 83 -16.22 8.64 10.55
CA ARG A 83 -17.59 8.37 11.00
C ARG A 83 -17.71 8.50 12.51
N ILE A 84 -16.75 7.95 13.27
CA ILE A 84 -16.80 7.94 14.74
C ILE A 84 -16.41 9.29 15.37
N GLU A 85 -15.60 10.11 14.70
CA GLU A 85 -15.21 11.44 15.20
C GLU A 85 -16.45 12.33 15.38
N ARG A 86 -16.67 12.88 16.56
CA ARG A 86 -17.91 13.63 16.87
C ARG A 86 -17.87 15.06 16.34
N SER A 87 -16.69 15.66 16.26
CA SER A 87 -16.51 17.04 15.83
C SER A 87 -16.35 17.13 14.32
N ASP A 88 -17.22 17.91 13.68
CA ASP A 88 -17.12 18.21 12.24
C ASP A 88 -15.81 18.92 11.89
N PHE A 89 -15.31 19.78 12.79
CA PHE A 89 -14.07 20.51 12.62
C PHE A 89 -12.86 19.58 12.65
N VAL A 90 -12.81 18.66 13.62
CA VAL A 90 -11.73 17.67 13.74
C VAL A 90 -11.74 16.76 12.52
N ALA A 91 -12.90 16.17 12.20
CA ALA A 91 -13.05 15.28 11.04
C ALA A 91 -12.64 15.97 9.72
N SER A 92 -13.02 17.23 9.52
CA SER A 92 -12.62 17.99 8.31
C SER A 92 -11.10 18.18 8.24
N ARG A 93 -10.48 18.56 9.37
CA ARG A 93 -9.02 18.74 9.44
C ARG A 93 -8.25 17.44 9.21
N GLU A 94 -8.76 16.32 9.70
CA GLU A 94 -8.14 15.00 9.46
C GLU A 94 -8.25 14.59 7.99
N LEU A 95 -9.41 14.78 7.38
CA LEU A 95 -9.59 14.54 5.95
C LEU A 95 -8.63 15.38 5.10
N ASP A 96 -8.47 16.66 5.42
CA ASP A 96 -7.53 17.53 4.70
C ASP A 96 -6.07 17.10 4.91
N ARG A 97 -5.73 16.62 6.11
CA ARG A 97 -4.41 16.02 6.38
C ARG A 97 -4.16 14.80 5.49
N TRP A 98 -5.09 13.84 5.43
CA TRP A 98 -4.93 12.66 4.59
C TRP A 98 -4.87 12.99 3.11
N LYS A 99 -5.68 13.94 2.64
CA LYS A 99 -5.61 14.46 1.26
C LYS A 99 -4.21 14.95 0.89
N ALA A 100 -3.57 15.68 1.81
CA ALA A 100 -2.25 16.24 1.60
C ALA A 100 -1.13 15.18 1.71
N SER A 101 -1.19 14.29 2.72
CA SER A 101 -0.08 13.39 3.02
C SER A 101 -0.10 12.08 2.22
N ASP A 102 -1.29 11.60 1.85
CA ASP A 102 -1.51 10.19 1.52
C ASP A 102 -2.38 10.00 0.28
N TRP A 103 -3.56 10.65 0.21
CA TRP A 103 -4.52 10.38 -0.87
C TRP A 103 -4.12 10.94 -2.24
N TYR A 104 -3.08 11.77 -2.33
CA TYR A 104 -2.54 12.13 -3.64
C TYR A 104 -2.02 10.87 -4.39
N LEU A 105 -1.53 9.86 -3.65
CA LEU A 105 -1.11 8.57 -4.20
C LEU A 105 -2.30 7.73 -4.67
N LEU A 106 -3.45 7.85 -4.00
CA LEU A 106 -4.69 7.23 -4.48
C LEU A 106 -5.12 7.87 -5.81
N ARG A 107 -4.98 9.18 -5.97
CA ARG A 107 -5.40 9.87 -7.19
C ARG A 107 -4.63 9.37 -8.42
N SER A 108 -3.34 9.05 -8.29
CA SER A 108 -2.51 8.55 -9.38
C SER A 108 -2.55 7.03 -9.52
N GLY A 109 -2.48 6.28 -8.41
CA GLY A 109 -2.37 4.82 -8.41
C GLY A 109 -3.70 4.07 -8.32
N TYR A 110 -4.74 4.69 -7.78
CA TYR A 110 -6.04 4.06 -7.48
C TYR A 110 -7.22 5.02 -7.74
N PRO A 111 -7.39 5.54 -8.98
CA PRO A 111 -8.30 6.65 -9.26
C PRO A 111 -9.77 6.36 -8.90
N ASP A 112 -10.23 5.13 -9.10
CA ASP A 112 -11.59 4.71 -8.73
C ASP A 112 -11.79 4.67 -7.21
N LEU A 113 -10.80 4.16 -6.47
CA LEU A 113 -10.82 4.16 -5.01
C LEU A 113 -10.79 5.58 -4.48
N TYR A 114 -9.95 6.45 -5.05
CA TYR A 114 -9.90 7.87 -4.71
C TYR A 114 -11.25 8.56 -4.89
N ALA A 115 -11.90 8.37 -6.04
CA ALA A 115 -13.18 9.01 -6.34
C ALA A 115 -14.29 8.53 -5.38
N LYS A 116 -14.33 7.23 -5.06
CA LYS A 116 -15.28 6.65 -4.11
C LYS A 116 -15.03 7.17 -2.69
N ALA A 117 -13.79 7.09 -2.21
CA ALA A 117 -13.42 7.52 -0.87
C ALA A 117 -13.67 9.01 -0.64
N LEU A 118 -13.35 9.86 -1.64
CA LEU A 118 -13.61 11.30 -1.57
C LEU A 118 -15.10 11.61 -1.47
N ARG A 119 -15.94 10.94 -2.27
CA ARG A 119 -17.38 11.10 -2.21
C ARG A 119 -17.92 10.71 -0.83
N GLU A 120 -17.49 9.56 -0.31
CA GLU A 120 -17.93 9.05 0.99
C GLU A 120 -17.50 9.97 2.13
N ALA A 121 -16.24 10.41 2.14
CA ALA A 121 -15.74 11.35 3.14
C ALA A 121 -16.53 12.66 3.14
N ASN A 122 -16.81 13.23 1.95
CA ASN A 122 -17.59 14.46 1.85
C ASN A 122 -19.02 14.27 2.37
N LEU A 123 -19.66 13.12 2.12
CA LEU A 123 -20.98 12.80 2.66
C LEU A 123 -20.95 12.70 4.19
N ILE A 124 -19.92 12.06 4.77
CA ILE A 124 -19.75 11.97 6.23
C ILE A 124 -19.63 13.36 6.86
N ILE A 125 -18.79 14.23 6.29
CA ILE A 125 -18.59 15.60 6.78
C ILE A 125 -19.89 16.41 6.70
N GLU A 126 -20.61 16.32 5.58
CA GLU A 126 -21.88 17.04 5.40
C GLU A 126 -22.94 16.58 6.40
N GLN A 127 -23.05 15.27 6.67
CA GLN A 127 -23.96 14.74 7.69
C GLN A 127 -23.64 15.30 9.09
N LYS A 128 -22.35 15.40 9.45
CA LYS A 128 -21.95 15.97 10.75
C LYS A 128 -22.30 17.46 10.87
N ARG A 129 -22.11 18.23 9.79
CA ARG A 129 -22.48 19.66 9.75
C ARG A 129 -23.97 19.88 9.95
N ARG A 130 -24.80 19.00 9.38
CA ARG A 130 -26.26 19.06 9.55
C ARG A 130 -26.70 18.71 10.96
N ASN A 131 -26.11 17.67 11.57
CA ASN A 131 -26.48 17.22 12.92
C ASN A 131 -26.03 18.17 14.05
N LYS A 132 -25.22 19.19 13.73
CA LYS A 132 -24.78 20.23 14.68
C LYS A 132 -25.67 21.48 14.66
N ARG A 133 -26.54 21.61 13.65
CA ARG A 133 -27.56 22.66 13.54
C ARG A 133 -28.85 22.19 14.19
#